data_AF-A0A6J4MWD9-F1
#
_entry.id   AF-A0A6J4MWD9-F1
#
_cell.length_a   1.000
_cell.length_b   1.000
_cell.length_c   1.000
_cell.angle_alpha   90.00
_cell.angle_beta   90.00
_cell.angle_gamma   90.00
#
_symmetry.space_group_name_H-M   'P 1'
#
loop_
_entity.id
_entity.type
_entity.pdbx_description
1 polymer ?
#
loop_
_entity_poly.entity_id
_entity_poly.type
_entity_poly.pdbx_seq_one_letter_code
_entity_poly.pdbx_strand_id
1 'polypeptide(L)'
;MWNKARSRIPAAQAEMKVFTPAVRPLYTVSSREKPDAEGSCVLFKVGGRHFLLTAAHVLDQLMEGELYIGGDESLLTIPRNWHGTQMPDSGNREDDKIDLAFMELPAELVAEMGDCLWLGPRDVVQPGSAAAHRFYCTFGYPVRRAKVRSQVLSVAAPADLYAGVAVDQEVYERLGLSPETHIVISYDRERVISSHGVRVPTVKPYGKSGGGLWRFDSLVVPGLPPLENPLAGILTEWRREEKVLVATRIELFVALLKREFPGAFH
;
A
#
# COMPACT_ATOMS: atom_id res chain seq x y z
N MET A 1 -13.34 -13.50 -20.87
CA MET A 1 -13.03 -13.56 -19.42
C MET A 1 -13.22 -12.20 -18.72
N TRP A 2 -12.69 -11.10 -19.26
CA TRP A 2 -12.81 -9.72 -18.71
C TRP A 2 -14.25 -9.19 -18.46
N ASN A 3 -15.20 -9.49 -19.35
CA ASN A 3 -16.58 -8.99 -19.20
C ASN A 3 -17.36 -9.62 -18.03
N LYS A 4 -17.08 -10.88 -17.67
CA LYS A 4 -17.63 -11.53 -16.47
C LYS A 4 -16.94 -11.07 -15.19
N ALA A 5 -15.67 -10.66 -15.28
CA ALA A 5 -14.93 -10.12 -14.15
C ALA A 5 -15.47 -8.75 -13.72
N ARG A 6 -15.84 -7.90 -14.69
CA ARG A 6 -16.34 -6.54 -14.47
C ARG A 6 -17.58 -6.43 -13.59
N SER A 7 -18.55 -7.34 -13.73
CA SER A 7 -19.80 -7.26 -12.95
C SER A 7 -19.63 -7.62 -11.47
N ARG A 8 -18.45 -8.12 -11.07
CA ARG A 8 -18.19 -8.66 -9.74
C ARG A 8 -17.08 -7.95 -8.97
N ILE A 9 -16.40 -7.01 -9.63
CA ILE A 9 -15.47 -6.08 -8.98
C ILE A 9 -16.11 -5.50 -7.70
N PRO A 10 -17.35 -4.96 -7.70
CA PRO A 10 -17.97 -4.37 -6.50
C PRO A 10 -18.00 -5.28 -5.25
N ALA A 11 -18.24 -6.58 -5.43
CA ALA A 11 -18.27 -7.54 -4.32
C ALA A 11 -16.87 -7.75 -3.71
N ALA A 12 -15.85 -7.93 -4.57
CA ALA A 12 -14.46 -7.97 -4.12
C ALA A 12 -14.03 -6.65 -3.45
N GLN A 13 -14.51 -5.49 -3.93
CA GLN A 13 -14.23 -4.21 -3.25
C GLN A 13 -14.86 -4.18 -1.85
N ALA A 14 -16.08 -4.71 -1.70
CA ALA A 14 -16.77 -4.74 -0.41
C ALA A 14 -16.08 -5.67 0.60
N GLU A 15 -15.66 -6.86 0.17
CA GLU A 15 -14.87 -7.79 0.99
C GLU A 15 -13.56 -7.16 1.41
N MET A 16 -12.88 -6.48 0.50
CA MET A 16 -11.55 -5.93 0.77
C MET A 16 -11.60 -4.66 1.64
N LYS A 17 -12.75 -3.97 1.76
CA LYS A 17 -12.91 -2.80 2.64
C LYS A 17 -12.59 -3.10 4.09
N VAL A 18 -12.70 -4.37 4.53
CA VAL A 18 -12.32 -4.79 5.89
C VAL A 18 -10.85 -4.52 6.20
N PHE A 19 -9.99 -4.40 5.19
CA PHE A 19 -8.57 -4.08 5.35
C PHE A 19 -8.27 -2.57 5.33
N THR A 20 -9.27 -1.72 5.11
CA THR A 20 -9.10 -0.25 5.13
C THR A 20 -8.46 0.26 6.43
N PRO A 21 -8.85 -0.23 7.63
CA PRO A 21 -8.23 0.20 8.88
C PRO A 21 -6.76 -0.23 9.05
N ALA A 22 -6.24 -1.09 8.16
CA ALA A 22 -4.82 -1.46 8.12
C ALA A 22 -3.99 -0.56 7.21
N VAL A 23 -4.59 0.44 6.57
CA VAL A 23 -3.89 1.40 5.71
C VAL A 23 -4.04 2.78 6.32
N ARG A 24 -2.94 3.51 6.44
CA ARG A 24 -2.94 4.90 6.90
C ARG A 24 -2.29 5.83 5.90
N PRO A 25 -2.78 7.07 5.75
CA PRO A 25 -2.12 8.08 4.93
C PRO A 25 -0.89 8.65 5.65
N LEU A 26 0.12 9.04 4.87
CA LEU A 26 1.31 9.76 5.31
C LEU A 26 1.31 11.17 4.72
N TYR A 27 1.67 12.16 5.54
CA TYR A 27 1.61 13.59 5.20
C TYR A 27 2.90 14.31 5.54
N THR A 28 3.25 15.31 4.75
CA THR A 28 4.12 16.42 5.17
C THR A 28 3.25 17.61 5.53
N VAL A 29 3.80 18.54 6.32
CA VAL A 29 3.16 19.84 6.56
C VAL A 29 4.07 20.90 5.97
N SER A 30 3.72 21.41 4.80
CA SER A 30 4.41 22.57 4.22
C SER A 30 4.01 23.85 4.96
N SER A 31 4.75 24.94 4.74
CA SER A 31 4.52 26.27 5.34
C SER A 31 3.14 26.89 5.08
N ARG A 32 2.25 26.20 4.36
CA ARG A 32 0.90 26.64 3.96
C ARG A 32 -0.24 26.16 4.88
N GLU A 33 0.04 25.79 6.12
CA GLU A 33 -0.94 25.35 7.15
C GLU A 33 -1.82 24.13 6.76
N LYS A 34 -1.60 23.52 5.60
CA LYS A 34 -2.37 22.37 5.11
C LYS A 34 -1.43 21.18 4.90
N PRO A 35 -1.72 20.04 5.55
CA PRO A 35 -1.04 18.78 5.29
C PRO A 35 -1.13 18.39 3.80
N ASP A 36 0.02 18.10 3.21
CA ASP A 36 0.17 17.57 1.86
C ASP A 36 0.35 16.05 2.00
N ALA A 37 -0.51 15.26 1.37
CA ALA A 37 -0.37 13.79 1.45
C ALA A 37 0.77 13.34 0.54
N GLU A 38 1.74 12.62 1.09
CA GLU A 38 2.90 12.10 0.36
C GLU A 38 2.67 10.67 -0.11
N GLY A 39 2.00 9.88 0.72
CA GLY A 39 1.85 8.45 0.48
C GLY A 39 0.87 7.81 1.43
N SER A 40 0.96 6.49 1.50
CA SER A 40 0.22 5.63 2.40
C SER A 40 1.19 4.65 3.07
N CYS A 41 0.74 3.95 4.08
CA CYS A 41 1.45 2.84 4.68
C CYS A 41 0.47 1.73 5.08
N VAL A 42 0.99 0.51 5.20
CA VAL A 42 0.29 -0.65 5.75
C VAL A 42 0.75 -0.89 7.18
N LEU A 43 -0.20 -1.08 8.09
CA LEU A 43 0.05 -1.36 9.50
C LEU A 43 0.30 -2.85 9.71
N PHE A 44 1.44 -3.17 10.31
CA PHE A 44 1.91 -4.52 10.50
C PHE A 44 2.34 -4.77 11.95
N LYS A 45 2.08 -5.97 12.48
CA LYS A 45 2.42 -6.36 13.85
C LYS A 45 3.01 -7.75 13.86
N VAL A 46 4.13 -7.88 14.56
CA VAL A 46 4.82 -9.16 14.77
C VAL A 46 5.59 -9.13 16.08
N GLY A 47 5.53 -10.22 16.85
CA GLY A 47 6.23 -10.31 18.14
C GLY A 47 5.85 -9.23 19.15
N GLY A 48 4.59 -8.77 19.14
CA GLY A 48 4.13 -7.68 20.01
C GLY A 48 4.54 -6.27 19.58
N ARG A 49 5.34 -6.14 18.51
CA ARG A 49 5.86 -4.87 17.99
C ARG A 49 5.03 -4.42 16.79
N HIS A 50 4.89 -3.10 16.64
CA HIS A 50 4.06 -2.47 15.63
C HIS A 50 4.94 -1.77 14.61
N PHE A 51 4.59 -1.88 13.34
CA PHE A 51 5.36 -1.36 12.23
C PHE A 51 4.43 -0.71 11.22
N LEU A 52 4.94 0.30 10.53
CA LEU A 52 4.40 0.74 9.24
C LEU A 52 5.28 0.18 8.12
N LEU A 53 4.66 -0.27 7.04
CA LEU A 53 5.31 -0.71 5.79
C LEU A 53 4.94 0.29 4.69
N THR A 54 5.91 0.76 3.91
CA THR A 54 5.68 1.74 2.84
C THR A 54 6.77 1.65 1.76
N ALA A 55 6.72 2.55 0.80
CA ALA A 55 7.77 2.69 -0.21
C ALA A 55 8.93 3.55 0.34
N ALA A 56 10.17 3.27 -0.06
CA ALA A 56 11.35 3.98 0.45
C ALA A 56 11.32 5.47 0.10
N HIS A 57 10.92 5.82 -1.12
CA HIS A 57 10.79 7.22 -1.54
C HIS A 57 9.76 8.02 -0.71
N VAL A 58 8.80 7.36 -0.06
CA VAL A 58 7.85 8.03 0.84
C VAL A 58 8.54 8.45 2.14
N LEU A 59 9.46 7.64 2.66
CA LEU A 59 10.22 7.96 3.87
C LEU A 59 11.45 8.86 3.60
N ASP A 60 11.89 8.97 2.35
CA ASP A 60 12.89 9.98 1.96
C ASP A 60 12.42 11.41 2.33
N GLN A 61 11.10 11.65 2.40
CA GLN A 61 10.52 12.91 2.86
C GLN A 61 10.94 13.29 4.29
N LEU A 62 11.29 12.32 5.13
CA LEU A 62 11.86 12.60 6.44
C LEU A 62 13.20 13.34 6.33
N MET A 63 13.95 13.21 5.23
CA MET A 63 15.19 13.97 5.02
C MET A 63 14.92 15.47 4.84
N GLU A 64 13.74 15.82 4.32
CA GLU A 64 13.37 17.20 3.98
C GLU A 64 12.54 17.89 5.08
N GLY A 65 11.88 17.11 5.96
CA GLY A 65 11.04 17.67 7.02
C GLY A 65 10.49 16.66 8.00
N GLU A 66 9.34 16.99 8.60
CA GLU A 66 8.56 16.07 9.42
C GLU A 66 7.53 15.31 8.57
N LEU A 67 7.39 14.03 8.85
CA LEU A 67 6.33 13.20 8.29
C LEU A 67 5.34 12.84 9.40
N TYR A 68 4.07 12.80 9.02
CA TYR A 68 2.97 12.50 9.92
C TYR A 68 2.17 11.32 9.38
N ILE A 69 1.65 10.50 10.29
CA ILE A 69 0.67 9.47 9.99
C ILE A 69 -0.72 9.95 10.41
N GLY A 70 -1.75 9.61 9.62
CA GLY A 70 -3.13 9.92 9.98
C GLY A 70 -3.62 9.09 11.17
N GLY A 71 -3.83 9.74 12.32
CA GLY A 71 -4.55 9.19 13.47
C GLY A 71 -6.07 9.31 13.30
N ASP A 72 -6.81 9.03 14.37
CA ASP A 72 -8.28 9.12 14.38
C ASP A 72 -8.76 10.58 14.30
N GLU A 73 -8.20 11.43 15.17
CA GLU A 73 -8.60 12.84 15.27
C GLU A 73 -7.47 13.83 14.92
N SER A 74 -6.24 13.35 14.73
CA SER A 74 -5.05 14.19 14.56
C SER A 74 -4.02 13.59 13.59
N LEU A 75 -3.04 14.42 13.22
CA LEU A 75 -1.81 13.96 12.61
C LEU A 75 -0.79 13.66 13.69
N LEU A 76 -0.18 12.48 13.61
CA LEU A 76 0.81 12.00 14.58
C LEU A 76 2.19 12.03 13.93
N THR A 77 3.16 12.68 14.55
CA THR A 77 4.54 12.70 14.05
C THR A 77 5.13 11.30 14.16
N ILE A 78 5.68 10.78 13.06
CA ILE A 78 6.39 9.50 13.09
C ILE A 78 7.87 9.69 13.43
N PRO A 79 8.54 8.69 14.04
CA PRO A 79 9.97 8.73 14.27
C PRO A 79 10.80 8.92 12.99
N ARG A 80 12.08 9.27 13.14
CA ARG A 80 13.01 9.41 11.99
C ARG A 80 13.82 8.16 11.70
N ASN A 81 13.74 7.13 12.55
CA ASN A 81 14.46 5.87 12.35
C ASN A 81 13.62 4.90 11.53
N TRP A 82 14.07 4.61 10.31
CA TRP A 82 13.45 3.64 9.42
C TRP A 82 14.49 2.70 8.83
N HIS A 83 14.03 1.56 8.36
CA HIS A 83 14.84 0.53 7.70
C HIS A 83 14.31 0.32 6.29
N GLY A 84 15.21 0.12 5.33
CA GLY A 84 14.80 -0.06 3.94
C GLY A 84 15.96 -0.01 2.98
N THR A 85 15.62 0.02 1.70
CA THR A 85 16.57 0.22 0.62
C THR A 85 17.20 1.60 0.73
N GLN A 86 18.52 1.64 0.58
CA GLN A 86 19.27 2.88 0.66
C GLN A 86 19.16 3.65 -0.66
N MET A 87 19.47 4.95 -0.64
CA MET A 87 19.65 5.71 -1.88
C MET A 87 20.74 5.02 -2.73
N PRO A 88 20.50 4.70 -4.00
CA PRO A 88 21.52 4.13 -4.87
C PRO A 88 22.73 5.06 -5.04
N ASP A 89 23.88 4.50 -5.42
CA ASP A 89 25.12 5.26 -5.66
C ASP A 89 24.96 6.34 -6.74
N SER A 90 23.99 6.19 -7.64
CA SER A 90 23.64 7.19 -8.65
C SER A 90 23.04 8.47 -8.04
N GLY A 91 22.59 8.43 -6.78
CA GLY A 91 21.85 9.50 -6.13
C GLY A 91 20.41 9.67 -6.66
N ASN A 92 19.95 8.77 -7.54
CA ASN A 92 18.59 8.80 -8.08
C ASN A 92 17.74 7.68 -7.46
N ARG A 93 16.68 8.05 -6.75
CA ARG A 93 15.73 7.10 -6.14
C ARG A 93 15.03 6.22 -7.19
N GLU A 94 14.87 6.70 -8.42
CA GLU A 94 14.27 5.88 -9.49
C GLU A 94 15.12 4.64 -9.86
N ASP A 95 16.41 4.63 -9.51
CA ASP A 95 17.29 3.47 -9.73
C ASP A 95 17.11 2.39 -8.64
N ASP A 96 16.45 2.71 -7.52
CA ASP A 96 16.07 1.74 -6.49
C ASP A 96 14.79 1.01 -6.91
N LYS A 97 14.96 -0.08 -7.65
CA LYS A 97 13.83 -0.87 -8.14
C LYS A 97 13.01 -1.51 -7.02
N ILE A 98 13.61 -1.78 -5.85
CA ILE A 98 12.94 -2.48 -4.76
C ILE A 98 12.08 -1.52 -3.92
N ASP A 99 12.55 -0.28 -3.72
CA ASP A 99 11.79 0.84 -3.15
C ASP A 99 10.99 0.44 -1.90
N LEU A 100 11.68 -0.14 -0.92
CA LEU A 100 11.08 -0.78 0.24
C LEU A 100 11.52 -0.07 1.50
N ALA A 101 10.57 0.33 2.34
CA ALA A 101 10.89 0.81 3.68
C ALA A 101 9.85 0.43 4.74
N PHE A 102 10.30 0.35 5.98
CA PHE A 102 9.45 0.13 7.12
C PHE A 102 10.03 0.81 8.37
N MET A 103 9.18 1.01 9.36
CA MET A 103 9.55 1.68 10.61
C MET A 103 8.78 1.05 11.77
N GLU A 104 9.47 0.85 12.89
CA GLU A 104 8.82 0.49 14.15
C GLU A 104 8.13 1.70 14.76
N LEU A 105 6.89 1.52 15.19
CA LEU A 105 6.08 2.54 15.82
C LEU A 105 6.15 2.42 17.35
N PRO A 106 6.45 3.52 18.07
CA PRO A 106 6.40 3.55 19.53
C PRO A 106 5.01 3.21 20.06
N ALA A 107 4.96 2.60 21.25
CA ALA A 107 3.70 2.15 21.86
C ALA A 107 2.75 3.33 22.13
N GLU A 108 3.30 4.50 22.46
CA GLU A 108 2.56 5.74 22.69
C GLU A 108 1.86 6.20 21.41
N LEU A 109 2.60 6.20 20.30
CA LEU A 109 2.05 6.56 18.98
C LEU A 109 0.95 5.58 18.58
N VAL A 110 1.17 4.26 18.75
CA VAL A 110 0.17 3.22 18.45
C VAL A 110 -1.12 3.44 19.25
N ALA A 111 -1.03 3.86 20.51
CA ALA A 111 -2.19 4.14 21.34
C ALA A 111 -3.01 5.34 20.83
N GLU A 112 -2.37 6.33 20.20
CA GLU A 112 -3.02 7.51 19.65
C GLU A 112 -3.63 7.29 18.26
N MET A 113 -3.29 6.21 17.56
CA MET A 113 -3.80 5.92 16.21
C MET A 113 -5.28 5.48 16.18
N GLY A 114 -5.89 5.20 17.34
CA GLY A 114 -7.28 4.75 17.45
C GLY A 114 -7.52 3.38 16.84
N ASP A 115 -8.73 3.18 16.27
CA ASP A 115 -9.14 1.90 15.70
C ASP A 115 -8.33 1.54 14.45
N CYS A 116 -7.30 0.72 14.64
CA CYS A 116 -6.43 0.20 13.58
C CYS A 116 -6.59 -1.31 13.44
N LEU A 117 -6.51 -1.79 12.21
CA LEU A 117 -6.28 -3.20 11.93
C LEU A 117 -4.78 -3.42 11.76
N TRP A 118 -4.19 -4.28 12.59
CA TRP A 118 -2.78 -4.63 12.51
C TRP A 118 -2.63 -5.99 11.82
N LEU A 119 -2.10 -5.98 10.59
CA LEU A 119 -1.84 -7.21 9.86
C LEU A 119 -0.60 -7.90 10.45
N GLY A 120 -0.54 -9.23 10.42
CA GLY A 120 0.60 -9.99 10.90
C GLY A 120 1.10 -11.02 9.89
N PRO A 121 2.03 -11.90 10.31
CA PRO A 121 2.55 -12.97 9.44
C PRO A 121 1.48 -13.93 8.89
N ARG A 122 0.31 -13.97 9.53
CA ARG A 122 -0.85 -14.75 9.05
C ARG A 122 -1.69 -14.00 8.02
N ASP A 123 -1.46 -12.72 7.78
CA ASP A 123 -2.26 -11.93 6.83
C ASP A 123 -1.57 -11.77 5.47
N VAL A 124 -0.34 -12.30 5.33
CA VAL A 124 0.50 -12.17 4.13
C VAL A 124 0.56 -13.44 3.31
N VAL A 125 0.68 -13.29 1.99
CA VAL A 125 0.88 -14.43 1.09
C VAL A 125 2.14 -15.22 1.51
N GLN A 126 2.04 -16.55 1.45
CA GLN A 126 3.17 -17.41 1.80
C GLN A 126 4.23 -17.37 0.69
N PRO A 127 5.53 -17.40 1.06
CA PRO A 127 6.62 -17.45 0.10
C PRO A 127 6.41 -18.52 -0.96
N GLY A 128 6.57 -18.16 -2.24
CA GLY A 128 6.45 -19.10 -3.35
C GLY A 128 5.01 -19.38 -3.81
N SER A 129 4.00 -18.75 -3.22
CA SER A 129 2.60 -18.84 -3.68
C SER A 129 2.29 -18.06 -4.98
N ALA A 130 3.33 -17.65 -5.71
CA ALA A 130 3.32 -16.64 -6.76
C ALA A 130 2.49 -16.97 -8.03
N ALA A 131 2.09 -18.23 -8.24
CA ALA A 131 1.58 -18.66 -9.54
C ALA A 131 0.04 -18.77 -9.63
N ALA A 132 -0.70 -18.83 -8.52
CA ALA A 132 -2.10 -19.26 -8.56
C ALA A 132 -3.13 -18.13 -8.74
N HIS A 133 -2.75 -16.85 -8.68
CA HIS A 133 -3.72 -15.75 -8.57
C HIS A 133 -3.45 -14.63 -9.56
N ARG A 134 -4.40 -14.42 -10.46
CA ARG A 134 -4.31 -13.40 -11.52
C ARG A 134 -4.92 -12.07 -11.14
N PHE A 135 -5.63 -11.96 -10.01
CA PHE A 135 -6.34 -10.74 -9.66
C PHE A 135 -5.83 -10.14 -8.36
N TYR A 136 -5.69 -8.81 -8.38
CA TYR A 136 -5.24 -8.04 -7.25
C TYR A 136 -6.09 -6.79 -7.09
N CYS A 137 -6.24 -6.33 -5.85
CA CYS A 137 -6.75 -5.01 -5.56
C CYS A 137 -5.78 -4.20 -4.71
N THR A 138 -5.75 -2.89 -4.87
CA THR A 138 -4.96 -1.98 -4.04
C THR A 138 -5.83 -0.91 -3.41
N PHE A 139 -5.45 -0.49 -2.21
CA PHE A 139 -5.99 0.63 -1.46
C PHE A 139 -4.87 1.60 -1.13
N GLY A 140 -5.16 2.88 -1.27
CA GLY A 140 -4.34 3.97 -0.77
C GLY A 140 -5.16 5.24 -0.68
N TYR A 141 -4.62 6.24 0.01
CA TYR A 141 -5.30 7.51 0.20
C TYR A 141 -4.81 8.51 -0.87
N PRO A 142 -5.62 8.84 -1.89
CA PRO A 142 -5.20 9.76 -2.93
C PRO A 142 -5.03 11.19 -2.38
N VAL A 143 -3.92 11.87 -2.71
CA VAL A 143 -3.56 13.21 -2.18
C VAL A 143 -4.69 14.22 -2.27
N ARG A 144 -5.47 14.21 -3.35
CA ARG A 144 -6.47 15.26 -3.62
C ARG A 144 -7.79 15.13 -2.86
N ARG A 145 -8.01 14.07 -2.07
CA ARG A 145 -9.27 13.86 -1.32
C ARG A 145 -9.13 13.96 0.20
N ALA A 146 -7.91 14.15 0.71
CA ALA A 146 -7.70 14.55 2.09
C ALA A 146 -8.26 15.95 2.32
N LYS A 147 -9.45 16.04 2.94
CA LYS A 147 -9.94 17.30 3.49
C LYS A 147 -9.56 17.34 4.97
N VAL A 148 -8.53 18.13 5.27
CA VAL A 148 -8.19 18.52 6.64
C VAL A 148 -9.26 19.50 7.11
N ARG A 149 -9.97 19.17 8.19
CA ARG A 149 -10.91 20.11 8.80
C ARG A 149 -10.10 21.14 9.59
N SER A 150 -10.24 22.42 9.28
CA SER A 150 -9.34 23.51 9.73
C SER A 150 -9.33 23.80 11.25
N GLN A 151 -9.99 22.99 12.08
CA GLN A 151 -10.00 23.15 13.54
C GLN A 151 -9.63 21.86 14.30
N VAL A 152 -9.54 20.72 13.59
CA VAL A 152 -9.17 19.40 14.12
C VAL A 152 -8.46 18.71 12.97
N LEU A 153 -7.18 18.35 13.10
CA LEU A 153 -6.35 17.66 12.10
C LEU A 153 -6.84 16.22 11.81
N SER A 154 -8.15 16.02 11.69
CA SER A 154 -8.81 14.79 11.26
C SER A 154 -8.88 14.77 9.74
N VAL A 155 -8.48 13.65 9.13
CA VAL A 155 -8.53 13.48 7.68
C VAL A 155 -9.48 12.34 7.30
N ALA A 156 -10.69 12.72 6.88
CA ALA A 156 -11.62 11.80 6.24
C ALA A 156 -11.35 11.75 4.73
N ALA A 157 -10.34 11.00 4.30
CA ALA A 157 -10.11 10.68 2.89
C ALA A 157 -10.63 9.27 2.60
N PRO A 158 -11.58 9.05 1.67
CA PRO A 158 -11.96 7.71 1.29
C PRO A 158 -10.79 7.04 0.55
N ALA A 159 -10.36 5.86 1.02
CA ALA A 159 -9.43 5.02 0.28
C ALA A 159 -10.02 4.68 -1.10
N ASP A 160 -9.25 4.94 -2.16
CA ASP A 160 -9.65 4.55 -3.52
C ASP A 160 -9.18 3.12 -3.78
N LEU A 161 -10.10 2.23 -4.15
CA LEU A 161 -9.78 0.86 -4.53
C LEU A 161 -9.67 0.69 -6.04
N TYR A 162 -8.64 -0.03 -6.47
CA TYR A 162 -8.42 -0.44 -7.85
C TYR A 162 -8.26 -1.93 -7.93
N ALA A 163 -8.82 -2.56 -8.96
CA ALA A 163 -8.59 -3.96 -9.27
C ALA A 163 -7.86 -4.09 -10.61
N GLY A 164 -6.85 -4.95 -10.65
CA GLY A 164 -6.03 -5.21 -11.83
C GLY A 164 -5.72 -6.69 -11.99
N VAL A 165 -5.25 -7.06 -13.17
CA VAL A 165 -4.82 -8.43 -13.48
C VAL A 165 -3.29 -8.45 -13.54
N ALA A 166 -2.68 -9.52 -13.01
CA ALA A 166 -1.24 -9.76 -13.15
C ALA A 166 -0.82 -9.71 -14.62
N VAL A 167 0.30 -9.07 -14.92
CA VAL A 167 0.86 -9.07 -16.27
C VAL A 167 1.67 -10.35 -16.52
N ASP A 168 1.89 -10.67 -17.80
CA ASP A 168 2.70 -11.81 -18.22
C ASP A 168 4.21 -11.51 -18.09
N GLN A 169 5.03 -12.57 -18.10
CA GLN A 169 6.50 -12.51 -17.94
C GLN A 169 7.19 -11.53 -18.90
N GLU A 170 6.74 -11.45 -20.15
CA GLU A 170 7.27 -10.52 -21.16
C GLU A 170 7.19 -9.05 -20.73
N VAL A 171 6.18 -8.70 -19.92
CA VAL A 171 6.01 -7.33 -19.40
C VAL A 171 7.05 -7.06 -18.31
N TYR A 172 7.35 -8.04 -17.45
CA TYR A 172 8.42 -7.91 -16.45
C TYR A 172 9.77 -7.66 -17.10
N GLU A 173 10.12 -8.46 -18.12
CA GLU A 173 11.37 -8.34 -18.87
C GLU A 173 11.50 -6.96 -19.53
N ARG A 174 10.43 -6.50 -20.20
CA ARG A 174 10.40 -5.16 -20.82
C ARG A 174 10.57 -4.03 -19.80
N LEU A 175 10.02 -4.19 -18.60
CA LEU A 175 10.11 -3.20 -17.52
C LEU A 175 11.42 -3.29 -16.73
N GLY A 176 12.26 -4.29 -17.01
CA GLY A 176 13.47 -4.58 -16.24
C GLY A 176 13.17 -4.92 -14.78
N LEU A 177 12.04 -5.58 -14.51
CA LEU A 177 11.55 -6.02 -13.21
C LEU A 177 11.59 -7.54 -13.09
N SER A 178 11.56 -8.06 -11.87
CA SER A 178 11.58 -9.50 -11.59
C SER A 178 10.29 -9.92 -10.86
N PRO A 179 9.62 -11.00 -11.28
CA PRO A 179 8.44 -11.52 -10.56
C PRO A 179 8.80 -12.06 -9.17
N GLU A 180 10.05 -12.38 -8.87
CA GLU A 180 10.51 -12.80 -7.54
C GLU A 180 10.50 -11.65 -6.53
N THR A 181 10.54 -10.42 -7.00
CA THR A 181 10.66 -9.21 -6.18
C THR A 181 9.47 -8.27 -6.33
N HIS A 182 8.74 -8.36 -7.45
CA HIS A 182 7.66 -7.45 -7.81
C HIS A 182 6.36 -8.17 -8.16
N ILE A 183 5.25 -7.44 -7.98
CA ILE A 183 3.95 -7.74 -8.56
C ILE A 183 3.59 -6.58 -9.47
N VAL A 184 3.33 -6.88 -10.74
CA VAL A 184 2.94 -5.88 -11.74
C VAL A 184 1.53 -6.19 -12.20
N ILE A 185 0.64 -5.20 -12.08
CA ILE A 185 -0.76 -5.34 -12.47
C ILE A 185 -1.13 -4.35 -13.56
N SER A 186 -1.94 -4.81 -14.51
CA SER A 186 -2.50 -3.95 -15.55
C SER A 186 -3.38 -2.86 -14.94
N TYR A 187 -3.14 -1.61 -15.30
CA TYR A 187 -3.87 -0.45 -14.82
C TYR A 187 -4.33 0.42 -15.99
N ASP A 188 -5.54 0.17 -16.45
CA ASP A 188 -6.19 1.01 -17.45
C ASP A 188 -7.03 2.11 -16.78
N ARG A 189 -6.53 3.33 -16.88
CA ARG A 189 -7.12 4.55 -16.29
C ARG A 189 -8.55 4.81 -16.78
N GLU A 190 -8.91 4.35 -17.96
CA GLU A 190 -10.25 4.52 -18.54
C GLU A 190 -11.26 3.47 -18.03
N ARG A 191 -10.78 2.48 -17.27
CA ARG A 191 -11.56 1.33 -16.81
C ARG A 191 -11.62 1.19 -15.30
N VAL A 192 -11.18 2.21 -14.57
CA VAL A 192 -11.26 2.29 -13.11
C VAL A 192 -12.72 2.30 -12.65
N ILE A 193 -13.02 1.46 -11.66
CA ILE A 193 -14.30 1.39 -10.97
C ILE A 193 -14.07 1.91 -9.55
N SER A 194 -14.78 2.97 -9.15
CA SER A 194 -14.67 3.52 -7.79
C SER A 194 -15.18 2.54 -6.73
N SER A 195 -14.96 2.86 -5.45
CA SER A 195 -15.50 2.13 -4.30
C SER A 195 -17.04 2.06 -4.22
N HIS A 196 -17.74 2.72 -5.15
CA HIS A 196 -19.19 2.75 -5.31
C HIS A 196 -19.66 2.02 -6.60
N GLY A 197 -18.78 1.29 -7.28
CA GLY A 197 -19.13 0.55 -8.50
C GLY A 197 -19.31 1.42 -9.74
N VAL A 198 -19.03 2.73 -9.67
CA VAL A 198 -19.22 3.68 -10.77
C VAL A 198 -17.89 3.93 -11.49
N ARG A 199 -17.93 4.01 -12.84
CA ARG A 199 -16.80 4.53 -13.60
C ARG A 199 -16.62 6.00 -13.27
N VAL A 200 -15.51 6.33 -12.64
CA VAL A 200 -15.20 7.72 -12.28
C VAL A 200 -14.14 8.27 -13.23
N PRO A 201 -14.32 9.46 -13.82
CA PRO A 201 -13.23 10.19 -14.45
C PRO A 201 -12.11 10.38 -13.42
N THR A 202 -10.96 9.77 -13.70
CA THR A 202 -9.88 9.53 -12.73
C THR A 202 -9.22 10.77 -12.16
N VAL A 203 -8.91 10.68 -10.86
CA VAL A 203 -7.86 11.46 -10.17
C VAL A 203 -6.52 10.75 -10.41
N LYS A 204 -5.43 11.51 -10.64
CA LYS A 204 -4.07 10.95 -10.73
C LYS A 204 -3.74 10.19 -9.42
N PRO A 205 -3.09 9.02 -9.43
CA PRO A 205 -2.89 8.15 -8.26
C PRO A 205 -1.78 8.62 -7.31
N TYR A 206 -1.42 9.91 -7.32
CA TYR A 206 -0.50 10.46 -6.33
C TYR A 206 -1.04 10.17 -4.92
N GLY A 207 -0.15 9.82 -3.98
CA GLY A 207 -0.46 9.54 -2.57
C GLY A 207 -0.75 8.07 -2.24
N LYS A 208 -0.73 7.17 -3.24
CA LYS A 208 -0.97 5.74 -3.02
C LYS A 208 0.29 4.92 -2.79
N SER A 209 1.46 5.45 -3.10
CA SER A 209 2.73 4.81 -2.80
C SER A 209 2.78 4.41 -1.32
N GLY A 210 3.15 3.18 -1.04
CA GLY A 210 3.10 2.55 0.27
C GLY A 210 1.75 1.94 0.68
N GLY A 211 0.70 2.07 -0.12
CA GLY A 211 -0.56 1.35 0.07
C GLY A 211 -0.42 -0.15 -0.22
N GLY A 212 -1.26 -1.00 0.37
CA GLY A 212 -1.14 -2.43 0.13
C GLY A 212 -1.63 -2.88 -1.25
N LEU A 213 -1.24 -4.09 -1.63
CA LEU A 213 -1.73 -4.84 -2.77
C LEU A 213 -2.20 -6.20 -2.25
N TRP A 214 -3.50 -6.48 -2.38
CA TRP A 214 -4.14 -7.70 -1.90
C TRP A 214 -4.49 -8.63 -3.05
N ARG A 215 -4.16 -9.91 -2.93
CA ARG A 215 -4.60 -10.96 -3.87
C ARG A 215 -6.07 -11.29 -3.67
N PHE A 216 -6.73 -11.69 -4.74
CA PHE A 216 -7.97 -12.43 -4.62
C PHE A 216 -8.11 -13.55 -5.65
N ASP A 217 -8.46 -14.74 -5.16
CA ASP A 217 -8.38 -16.01 -5.87
C ASP A 217 -9.42 -16.15 -6.95
N SER A 218 -10.63 -15.62 -6.72
CA SER A 218 -11.59 -15.57 -7.80
C SER A 218 -12.76 -14.65 -7.50
N LEU A 219 -13.32 -14.08 -8.56
CA LEU A 219 -14.63 -13.41 -8.58
C LEU A 219 -15.79 -14.43 -8.51
N VAL A 220 -15.56 -15.62 -7.97
CA VAL A 220 -16.43 -16.78 -8.13
C VAL A 220 -16.96 -17.18 -6.75
N VAL A 221 -18.27 -16.97 -6.61
CA VAL A 221 -19.19 -17.41 -5.55
C VAL A 221 -19.33 -16.45 -4.35
N PRO A 222 -20.41 -15.62 -4.33
CA PRO A 222 -20.86 -14.95 -3.11
C PRO A 222 -21.03 -15.96 -1.96
N GLY A 223 -20.50 -15.65 -0.78
CA GLY A 223 -20.62 -16.49 0.42
C GLY A 223 -19.45 -17.44 0.69
N LEU A 224 -18.38 -17.41 -0.11
CA LEU A 224 -17.11 -17.98 0.31
C LEU A 224 -16.44 -17.10 1.38
N PRO A 225 -15.71 -17.69 2.33
CA PRO A 225 -14.95 -16.92 3.30
C PRO A 225 -13.89 -16.06 2.59
N PRO A 226 -13.55 -14.87 3.15
CA PRO A 226 -12.43 -14.07 2.68
C PRO A 226 -11.17 -14.91 2.60
N LEU A 227 -10.29 -14.55 1.67
CA LEU A 227 -9.05 -15.28 1.49
C LEU A 227 -8.18 -15.24 2.72
N GLU A 228 -7.62 -16.40 3.04
CA GLU A 228 -6.55 -16.49 3.99
C GLU A 228 -5.32 -15.77 3.43
N ASN A 229 -4.83 -14.82 4.21
CA ASN A 229 -3.57 -14.12 4.00
C ASN A 229 -3.52 -13.33 2.67
N PRO A 230 -4.37 -12.30 2.48
CA PRO A 230 -4.52 -11.67 1.18
C PRO A 230 -3.44 -10.63 0.87
N LEU A 231 -2.67 -10.11 1.83
CA LEU A 231 -1.67 -9.08 1.52
C LEU A 231 -0.51 -9.68 0.72
N ALA A 232 -0.32 -9.22 -0.52
CA ALA A 232 0.65 -9.74 -1.47
C ALA A 232 1.85 -8.80 -1.70
N GLY A 233 1.65 -7.49 -1.54
CA GLY A 233 2.71 -6.51 -1.72
C GLY A 233 2.36 -5.12 -1.22
N ILE A 234 3.31 -4.21 -1.37
CA ILE A 234 3.17 -2.78 -1.09
C ILE A 234 3.36 -2.04 -2.42
N LEU A 235 2.38 -1.25 -2.82
CA LEU A 235 2.38 -0.46 -4.04
C LEU A 235 3.48 0.59 -3.98
N THR A 236 4.37 0.65 -4.96
CA THR A 236 5.48 1.61 -4.99
C THR A 236 5.25 2.67 -6.05
N GLU A 237 4.85 2.29 -7.26
CA GLU A 237 4.77 3.24 -8.37
C GLU A 237 3.63 2.96 -9.35
N TRP A 238 3.29 4.01 -10.10
CA TRP A 238 2.42 3.95 -11.25
C TRP A 238 3.21 4.34 -12.51
N ARG A 239 3.38 3.38 -13.41
CA ARG A 239 4.03 3.62 -14.71
C ARG A 239 2.98 3.94 -15.76
N ARG A 240 2.87 5.23 -16.06
CA ARG A 240 1.76 5.79 -16.86
C ARG A 240 1.80 5.32 -18.31
N GLU A 241 2.98 5.26 -18.92
CA GLU A 241 3.12 4.97 -20.35
C GLU A 241 2.78 3.50 -20.64
N GLU A 242 3.21 2.62 -19.74
CA GLU A 242 3.04 1.18 -19.78
C GLU A 242 1.70 0.74 -19.20
N LYS A 243 0.95 1.67 -18.58
CA LYS A 243 -0.37 1.44 -17.99
C LYS A 243 -0.34 0.31 -16.95
N VAL A 244 0.63 0.36 -16.04
CA VAL A 244 0.78 -0.64 -14.96
C VAL A 244 0.95 0.01 -13.60
N LEU A 245 0.53 -0.71 -12.57
CA LEU A 245 0.93 -0.45 -11.19
C LEU A 245 1.97 -1.49 -10.78
N VAL A 246 2.98 -1.06 -10.04
CA VAL A 246 4.06 -1.90 -9.54
C VAL A 246 4.01 -1.92 -8.02
N ALA A 247 4.16 -3.11 -7.45
CA ALA A 247 4.26 -3.30 -6.02
C ALA A 247 5.46 -4.19 -5.69
N THR A 248 6.10 -3.90 -4.57
CA THR A 248 7.15 -4.74 -3.99
C THR A 248 6.51 -5.87 -3.20
N ARG A 249 6.97 -7.10 -3.40
CA ARG A 249 6.39 -8.29 -2.75
C ARG A 249 6.50 -8.21 -1.24
N ILE A 250 5.43 -8.56 -0.55
CA ILE A 250 5.37 -8.55 0.92
C ILE A 250 6.41 -9.49 1.56
N GLU A 251 6.79 -10.54 0.83
CA GLU A 251 7.82 -11.50 1.22
C GLU A 251 9.16 -10.81 1.51
N LEU A 252 9.50 -9.76 0.76
CA LEU A 252 10.71 -8.97 0.98
C LEU A 252 10.63 -8.14 2.27
N PHE A 253 9.47 -7.55 2.57
CA PHE A 253 9.25 -6.83 3.82
C PHE A 253 9.37 -7.78 5.02
N VAL A 254 8.76 -8.97 4.94
CA VAL A 254 8.84 -9.98 6.00
C VAL A 254 10.28 -10.48 6.18
N ALA A 255 11.00 -10.72 5.08
CA ALA A 255 12.40 -11.14 5.14
C ALA A 255 13.28 -10.07 5.79
N LEU A 256 13.07 -8.80 5.44
CA LEU A 256 13.81 -7.69 6.01
C LEU A 256 13.48 -7.47 7.49
N LEU A 257 12.20 -7.52 7.86
CA LEU A 257 11.74 -7.48 9.26
C LEU A 257 12.38 -8.59 10.09
N LYS A 258 12.45 -9.82 9.57
CA LYS A 258 13.12 -10.94 10.26
C LYS A 258 14.61 -10.68 10.46
N ARG A 259 15.28 -10.05 9.49
CA ARG A 259 16.71 -9.73 9.56
C ARG A 259 16.99 -8.66 10.61
N GLU A 260 16.22 -7.58 10.60
CA GLU A 260 16.42 -6.42 11.48
C GLU A 260 15.86 -6.66 12.90
N PHE A 261 14.80 -7.47 13.00
CA PHE A 261 14.08 -7.75 14.25
C PHE A 261 13.87 -9.26 14.47
N PRO A 262 14.94 -10.06 14.56
CA PRO A 262 14.83 -11.53 14.67
C PRO A 262 14.01 -11.96 15.89
N GLY A 263 14.15 -11.25 17.01
CA GLY A 263 13.39 -11.45 18.25
C GLY A 263 11.87 -11.37 18.11
N ALA A 264 11.35 -10.74 17.06
CA ALA A 264 9.90 -10.58 16.86
C ALA A 264 9.23 -11.83 16.25
N PHE A 265 10.00 -12.75 15.67
CA PHE A 265 9.48 -13.92 14.94
C PHE A 265 9.67 -15.25 15.68
N HIS A 266 10.10 -15.20 16.95
CA HIS A 266 10.29 -16.36 17.82
C HIS A 266 9.08 -16.63 18.71
#